data_AF-A0A8H3FFC0-F1
#
_entry.id   AF-A0A8H3FFC0-F1
#
_cell.length_a   1.000
_cell.length_b   1.000
_cell.length_c   1.000
_cell.angle_alpha   90.00
_cell.angle_beta   90.00
_cell.angle_gamma   90.00
#
_symmetry.space_group_name_H-M   'P 1'
#
loop_
_entity.id
_entity.type
_entity.pdbx_description
1 polymer ?
#
loop_
_entity_poly.entity_id
_entity_poly.type
_entity_poly.pdbx_seq_one_letter_code
_entity_poly.pdbx_strand_id
1 'polypeptide(L)'
;MSRQRSHLHVRYVQTRYFRSEESLRKAKWEAGGFNVLRRVDKDGNWVPDVDIPNSDVGLVRSRTSLWIRPNKAGHKGVLGILLVDPTISEGFPIWGGYRNFVDCPSMTVLPVPKGPPRISTFEDIIHYTSTLTPEEIANIPKDPRLLFKKTLMIVCAEWHTLVKYATTRLTQLEWEIENPELLGNNGGLQVTIQKLHSWRRRFPIFGTLLSEMLEKVVRREDFMSSRENHVHDLQRDNEILLSRIQDLQIRADRIMSVVTAVMSIEESKKAFKQNRSLARLTWLAITFAPLSFITSLFSMNSELSTLVTTFRVFFAVALPLTAVVLLLTRFVNVGLEVRWKELVRDKGSS
;
A
#
# COMPACT_ATOMS: atom_id res chain seq x y z
N MET A 1 5.31 17.56 -33.28
CA MET A 1 6.25 18.66 -32.95
C MET A 1 7.21 18.22 -31.84
N SER A 2 8.37 17.63 -32.15
CA SER A 2 9.47 17.52 -31.16
C SER A 2 10.82 17.61 -31.87
N ARG A 3 11.36 18.83 -31.93
CA ARG A 3 12.77 19.10 -32.24
C ARG A 3 13.67 18.15 -31.43
N GLN A 4 14.75 17.64 -32.03
CA GLN A 4 15.85 16.95 -31.36
C GLN A 4 16.17 17.62 -30.02
N ARG A 5 15.63 17.10 -28.92
CA ARG A 5 15.88 17.66 -27.58
C ARG A 5 17.28 17.22 -27.16
N SER A 6 18.14 18.19 -26.88
CA SER A 6 19.50 17.99 -26.35
C SER A 6 19.53 17.60 -24.87
N HIS A 7 18.37 17.36 -24.25
CA HIS A 7 18.25 17.06 -22.83
C HIS A 7 17.45 15.78 -22.56
N LEU A 8 17.84 15.06 -21.52
CA LEU A 8 17.21 13.86 -21.00
C LEU A 8 16.89 14.11 -19.53
N HIS A 9 15.70 13.73 -19.08
CA HIS A 9 15.37 13.79 -17.67
C HIS A 9 14.68 12.51 -17.23
N VAL A 10 15.12 11.99 -16.10
CA VAL A 10 14.62 10.77 -15.49
C VAL A 10 14.12 11.09 -14.10
N ARG A 11 12.98 10.50 -13.75
CA ARG A 11 12.36 10.61 -12.42
C ARG A 11 12.38 9.23 -11.79
N TYR A 12 12.62 9.19 -10.50
CA TYR A 12 12.70 7.96 -9.73
C TYR A 12 12.32 8.21 -8.28
N VAL A 13 12.20 7.14 -7.52
CA VAL A 13 11.82 7.19 -6.11
C VAL A 13 12.95 6.61 -5.29
N GLN A 14 13.41 7.38 -4.32
CA GLN A 14 14.39 6.94 -3.34
C GLN A 14 13.66 6.52 -2.09
N THR A 15 14.06 5.37 -1.56
CA THR A 15 13.45 4.80 -0.35
C THR A 15 14.41 4.93 0.81
N ARG A 16 13.96 5.55 1.90
CA ARG A 16 14.78 5.75 3.11
C ARG A 16 14.05 5.28 4.34
N TYR A 17 14.78 4.62 5.22
CA TYR A 17 14.33 4.16 6.52
C TYR A 17 14.67 5.18 7.61
N PHE A 18 13.69 5.53 8.42
CA PHE A 18 13.82 6.43 9.55
C PHE A 18 13.53 5.66 10.84
N ARG A 19 14.49 5.65 11.77
CA ARG A 19 14.39 4.91 13.03
C ARG A 19 13.37 5.52 14.01
N SER A 20 13.12 6.82 13.89
CA SER A 20 12.24 7.56 14.79
C SER A 20 11.41 8.58 14.02
N GLU A 21 10.26 8.94 14.60
CA GLU A 21 9.40 10.01 14.08
C GLU A 21 10.12 11.36 14.05
N GLU A 22 11.02 11.62 15.00
CA GLU A 22 11.86 12.83 14.99
C GLU A 22 12.80 12.88 13.80
N SER A 23 13.43 11.77 13.43
CA SER A 23 14.30 11.71 12.24
C SER A 23 13.48 11.93 10.97
N LEU A 24 12.27 11.37 10.88
CA LEU A 24 11.35 11.65 9.78
C LEU A 24 10.92 13.12 9.73
N ARG A 25 10.69 13.76 10.88
CA ARG A 25 10.35 15.18 10.98
C ARG A 25 11.51 16.06 10.51
N LYS A 26 12.74 15.76 10.94
CA LYS A 26 13.95 16.44 10.46
C LYS A 26 14.13 16.29 8.95
N ALA A 27 13.94 15.07 8.43
CA ALA A 27 13.98 14.81 6.98
C ALA A 27 12.94 15.62 6.19
N LYS A 28 11.73 15.79 6.73
CA LYS A 28 10.70 16.64 6.12
C LYS A 28 11.09 18.13 6.14
N TRP A 29 11.70 18.61 7.22
CA TRP A 29 12.22 19.97 7.32
C TRP A 29 13.37 20.21 6.34
N GLU A 30 14.33 19.28 6.27
CA GLU A 30 15.43 19.32 5.31
C GLU A 30 14.91 19.36 3.87
N ALA A 31 13.96 18.49 3.52
CA ALA A 31 13.34 18.47 2.19
C ALA A 31 12.59 19.77 1.85
N GLY A 32 12.02 20.45 2.86
CA GLY A 32 11.40 21.76 2.70
C GLY A 32 12.40 22.91 2.55
N GLY A 33 13.64 22.74 3.02
CA GLY A 33 14.73 23.70 2.86
C GLY A 33 15.45 23.63 1.52
N PHE A 34 15.15 22.62 0.70
CA PHE A 34 15.73 22.51 -0.64
C PHE A 34 15.19 23.60 -1.57
N ASN A 35 16.07 24.10 -2.45
CA ASN A 35 15.68 25.02 -3.53
C ASN A 35 14.65 24.41 -4.51
N VAL A 36 14.47 23.09 -4.46
CA VAL A 36 13.50 22.36 -5.25
C VAL A 36 12.56 21.65 -4.28
N LEU A 37 11.26 21.92 -4.39
CA LEU A 37 10.27 21.30 -3.52
C LEU A 37 10.29 19.78 -3.70
N ARG A 38 10.73 19.07 -2.65
CA ARG A 38 10.70 17.62 -2.54
C ARG A 38 9.91 17.25 -1.30
N ARG A 39 9.08 16.22 -1.43
CA ARG A 39 8.24 15.75 -0.33
C ARG A 39 8.69 14.35 0.07
N VAL A 40 8.83 14.13 1.38
CA VAL A 40 8.95 12.80 1.97
C VAL A 40 7.55 12.26 2.19
N ASP A 41 7.14 11.36 1.30
CA ASP A 41 5.87 10.65 1.42
C ASP A 41 6.06 9.49 2.40
N LYS A 42 5.52 9.64 3.60
CA LYS A 42 5.52 8.60 4.65
C LYS A 42 4.79 7.36 4.11
N ASP A 43 5.36 6.17 4.32
CA ASP A 43 4.65 4.93 3.99
C ASP A 43 3.44 4.77 4.91
N GLY A 44 3.64 4.97 6.21
CA GLY A 44 2.55 4.96 7.20
C GLY A 44 2.05 3.56 7.53
N ASN A 45 2.75 2.53 7.06
CA ASN A 45 2.41 1.13 7.20
C ASN A 45 3.26 0.46 8.28
N TRP A 46 3.41 1.12 9.43
CA TRP A 46 4.12 0.53 10.57
C TRP A 46 3.37 -0.73 11.07
N VAL A 47 4.13 -1.78 11.36
CA VAL A 47 3.63 -3.05 11.90
C VAL A 47 4.27 -3.29 13.28
N PRO A 48 3.52 -3.19 14.39
CA PRO A 48 4.04 -3.33 15.76
C PRO A 48 4.95 -4.52 16.02
N ASP A 49 4.61 -5.70 15.46
CA ASP A 49 5.31 -6.95 15.74
C ASP A 49 6.53 -7.19 14.85
N VAL A 50 6.73 -6.38 13.80
CA VAL A 50 7.77 -6.56 12.78
C VAL A 50 8.71 -5.36 12.72
N ASP A 51 8.17 -4.16 12.83
CA ASP A 51 8.89 -2.91 12.67
C ASP A 51 9.27 -2.31 14.03
N ILE A 52 10.46 -1.72 14.12
CA ILE A 52 10.91 -1.01 15.32
C ILE A 52 9.88 0.07 15.69
N PRO A 53 9.52 0.23 16.97
CA PRO A 53 8.56 1.25 17.40
C PRO A 53 8.95 2.65 16.92
N ASN A 54 7.96 3.40 16.41
CA ASN A 54 8.13 4.75 15.86
C ASN A 54 9.04 4.86 14.62
N SER A 55 9.41 3.73 14.00
CA SER A 55 10.14 3.74 12.74
C SER A 55 9.18 3.77 11.55
N ASP A 56 9.64 4.38 10.45
CA ASP A 56 8.90 4.35 9.20
C ASP A 56 9.83 4.53 7.99
N VAL A 57 9.30 4.22 6.82
CA VAL A 57 9.94 4.43 5.55
C VAL A 57 9.34 5.66 4.87
N GLY A 58 10.22 6.52 4.35
CA GLY A 58 9.85 7.61 3.47
C GLY A 58 10.18 7.28 2.02
N LEU A 59 9.26 7.63 1.14
CA LEU A 59 9.44 7.62 -0.30
C LEU A 59 9.69 9.05 -0.77
N VAL A 60 10.82 9.29 -1.42
CA VAL A 60 11.22 10.62 -1.91
C VAL A 60 11.32 10.57 -3.42
N ARG A 61 10.49 11.36 -4.10
CA ARG A 61 10.55 11.47 -5.56
C ARG A 61 11.69 12.39 -5.96
N SER A 62 12.66 11.85 -6.69
CA SER A 62 13.85 12.55 -7.15
C SER A 62 13.90 12.58 -8.67
N ARG A 63 14.65 13.54 -9.21
CA ARG A 63 14.84 13.78 -10.63
C ARG A 63 16.31 14.00 -10.90
N THR A 64 16.77 13.40 -12.00
CA THR A 64 18.09 13.68 -12.57
C THR A 64 17.93 14.06 -14.03
N SER A 65 18.64 15.09 -14.46
CA SER A 65 18.52 15.62 -15.83
C SER A 65 19.90 15.86 -16.42
N LEU A 66 20.10 15.45 -17.66
CA LEU A 66 21.33 15.60 -18.42
C LEU A 66 21.08 16.46 -19.65
N TRP A 67 21.89 17.49 -19.84
CA TRP A 67 21.93 18.30 -21.06
C TRP A 67 23.25 18.03 -21.77
N ILE A 68 23.19 17.58 -23.01
CA ILE A 68 24.37 17.33 -23.83
C ILE A 68 24.44 18.44 -24.86
N ARG A 69 25.54 19.18 -24.86
CA ARG A 69 25.77 20.22 -25.87
C ARG A 69 26.17 19.56 -27.20
N PRO A 70 25.52 19.91 -28.33
CA PRO A 70 26.00 19.50 -29.64
C PRO A 70 27.37 20.15 -29.91
N ASN A 71 28.31 19.34 -30.36
CA ASN A 71 29.68 19.78 -30.54
C ASN A 71 29.77 20.79 -31.70
N LYS A 72 30.37 21.97 -31.48
CA LYS A 72 30.60 22.92 -32.60
C LYS A 72 31.88 22.51 -33.35
N ALA A 73 31.96 22.85 -34.64
CA ALA A 73 33.15 22.62 -35.45
C ALA A 73 34.40 23.20 -34.75
N GLY A 74 35.38 22.36 -34.44
CA GLY A 74 36.64 22.73 -33.79
C GLY A 74 36.80 22.33 -32.31
N HIS A 75 35.75 21.88 -31.62
CA HIS A 75 35.88 21.39 -30.24
C HIS A 75 36.24 19.89 -30.21
N LYS A 76 37.28 19.54 -29.43
CA LYS A 76 37.59 18.15 -29.08
C LYS A 76 36.80 17.74 -27.83
N GLY A 77 35.94 16.74 -27.92
CA GLY A 77 35.20 16.17 -26.80
C GLY A 77 33.71 16.55 -26.74
N VAL A 78 33.03 16.10 -25.68
CA VAL A 78 31.59 16.28 -25.47
C VAL A 78 31.37 16.96 -24.11
N LEU A 79 30.59 18.04 -24.09
CA LEU A 79 30.21 18.70 -22.85
C LEU A 79 28.78 18.31 -22.46
N GLY A 80 28.65 17.63 -21.32
CA GLY A 80 27.38 17.32 -20.68
C GLY A 80 27.24 18.05 -19.34
N ILE A 81 26.06 18.58 -19.04
CA ILE A 81 25.71 19.13 -17.74
C ILE A 81 24.70 18.19 -17.10
N LEU A 82 25.04 17.60 -15.96
CA LEU A 82 24.18 16.73 -15.19
C LEU A 82 23.68 17.49 -13.94
N LEU A 83 22.36 17.68 -13.84
CA LEU A 83 21.72 18.20 -12.64
C LEU A 83 21.06 17.04 -11.88
N VAL A 84 21.46 16.90 -10.62
CA VAL A 84 20.99 15.88 -9.69
C VAL A 84 20.27 16.59 -8.55
N ASP A 85 19.09 16.10 -8.17
CA ASP A 85 18.39 16.62 -7.01
C ASP A 85 19.17 16.36 -5.69
N PRO A 86 19.03 17.25 -4.68
CA PRO A 86 19.61 17.03 -3.37
C PRO A 86 19.03 15.75 -2.72
N THR A 87 19.90 15.02 -2.02
CA THR A 87 19.52 13.85 -1.22
C THR A 87 19.37 14.26 0.24
N ILE A 88 18.34 13.73 0.91
CA ILE A 88 18.12 13.92 2.35
C ILE A 88 19.25 13.23 3.12
N SER A 89 19.91 13.95 4.01
CA SER A 89 20.99 13.44 4.87
C SER A 89 20.46 12.54 5.98
N GLU A 90 19.30 12.88 6.55
CA GLU A 90 18.64 12.09 7.59
C GLU A 90 18.14 10.71 7.10
N GLY A 91 18.14 9.74 8.00
CA GLY A 91 17.71 8.36 7.74
C GLY A 91 18.76 7.49 7.03
N PHE A 92 18.41 6.24 6.78
CA PHE A 92 19.30 5.23 6.20
C PHE A 92 18.73 4.71 4.88
N PRO A 93 19.57 4.36 3.89
CA PRO A 93 19.11 3.60 2.71
C PRO A 93 18.47 2.29 3.14
N ILE A 94 17.30 1.96 2.59
CA ILE A 94 16.64 0.69 2.88
C ILE A 94 17.55 -0.47 2.44
N TRP A 95 17.70 -1.46 3.32
CA TRP A 95 18.53 -2.65 3.09
C TRP A 95 19.97 -2.35 2.67
N GLY A 96 20.52 -1.20 3.10
CA GLY A 96 21.89 -0.79 2.78
C GLY A 96 22.05 -0.17 1.39
N GLY A 97 20.94 0.07 0.67
CA GLY A 97 20.93 0.68 -0.66
C GLY A 97 21.23 -0.30 -1.77
N TYR A 98 21.66 0.23 -2.92
CA TYR A 98 21.95 -0.59 -4.09
C TYR A 98 23.34 -1.26 -4.02
N ARG A 99 23.47 -2.37 -4.76
CA ARG A 99 24.71 -3.13 -4.90
C ARG A 99 25.76 -2.30 -5.67
N ASN A 100 27.04 -2.49 -5.36
CA ASN A 100 28.12 -1.93 -6.17
C ASN A 100 28.04 -2.46 -7.62
N PHE A 101 28.25 -1.58 -8.61
CA PHE A 101 28.22 -1.94 -10.03
C PHE A 101 29.51 -2.56 -10.55
N VAL A 102 30.51 -2.74 -9.68
CA VAL A 102 31.72 -3.51 -9.99
C VAL A 102 31.39 -5.00 -9.95
N ASP A 103 32.01 -5.76 -10.84
CA ASP A 103 31.90 -7.21 -10.85
C ASP A 103 32.25 -7.83 -9.50
N CYS A 104 31.64 -8.98 -9.20
CA CYS A 104 31.94 -9.68 -7.97
C CYS A 104 33.42 -10.07 -7.97
N PRO A 105 34.25 -9.55 -7.03
CA PRO A 105 35.63 -9.95 -6.95
C PRO A 105 35.71 -11.45 -6.64
N SER A 106 36.74 -12.11 -7.16
CA SER A 106 37.09 -13.46 -6.71
C SER A 106 37.47 -13.43 -5.23
N MET A 107 37.20 -14.51 -4.48
CA MET A 107 37.51 -14.61 -3.04
C MET A 107 39.00 -14.39 -2.71
N THR A 108 39.88 -14.52 -3.71
CA THR A 108 41.32 -14.36 -3.57
C THR A 108 41.82 -12.93 -3.78
N VAL A 109 40.98 -12.03 -4.30
CA VAL A 109 41.40 -10.67 -4.65
C VAL A 109 41.19 -9.74 -3.45
N LEU A 110 42.30 -9.33 -2.84
CA LEU A 110 42.35 -8.28 -1.83
C LEU A 110 43.20 -7.10 -2.35
N PRO A 111 42.79 -5.84 -2.10
CA PRO A 111 41.63 -5.44 -1.30
C PRO A 111 40.30 -5.53 -2.08
N VAL A 112 39.20 -5.76 -1.34
CA VAL A 112 37.84 -5.74 -1.91
C VAL A 112 37.57 -4.34 -2.50
N PRO A 113 37.05 -4.24 -3.74
CA PRO A 113 36.71 -2.96 -4.34
C PRO A 113 35.77 -2.16 -3.43
N LYS A 114 36.21 -0.96 -3.05
CA LYS A 114 35.38 -0.05 -2.24
C LYS A 114 34.19 0.41 -3.06
N GLY A 115 33.00 0.35 -2.45
CA GLY A 115 31.79 0.90 -3.04
C GLY A 115 31.73 2.42 -2.93
N PRO A 116 30.72 3.06 -3.56
CA PRO A 116 30.48 4.48 -3.40
C PRO A 116 30.18 4.81 -1.92
N PRO A 117 30.36 6.08 -1.51
CA PRO A 117 30.14 6.50 -0.13
C PRO A 117 28.67 6.35 0.32
N ARG A 118 27.69 6.33 -0.60
CA ARG A 118 26.24 6.18 -0.31
C ARG A 118 25.66 7.26 0.60
N ILE A 119 26.31 8.42 0.65
CA ILE A 119 25.88 9.58 1.43
C ILE A 119 24.81 10.36 0.65
N SER A 120 25.09 10.63 -0.62
CA SER A 120 24.16 11.31 -1.53
C SER A 120 24.27 10.75 -2.93
N THR A 121 23.20 10.89 -3.72
CA THR A 121 23.24 10.47 -5.13
C THR A 121 24.26 11.26 -5.92
N PHE A 122 24.54 12.51 -5.53
CA PHE A 122 25.57 13.34 -6.15
C PHE A 122 26.98 12.75 -5.95
N GLU A 123 27.34 12.42 -4.71
CA GLU A 123 28.63 11.80 -4.39
C GLU A 123 28.81 10.43 -5.05
N ASP A 124 27.74 9.65 -5.11
CA ASP A 124 27.74 8.35 -5.78
C ASP A 124 28.01 8.49 -7.28
N ILE A 125 27.40 9.49 -7.93
CA ILE A 125 27.64 9.80 -9.34
C ILE A 125 29.08 10.28 -9.56
N ILE A 126 29.61 11.13 -8.68
CA ILE A 126 31.02 11.55 -8.76
C ILE A 126 31.93 10.33 -8.66
N HIS A 127 31.69 9.46 -7.68
CA HIS A 127 32.48 8.24 -7.50
C HIS A 127 32.49 7.39 -8.78
N TYR A 128 31.33 7.03 -9.32
CA TYR A 128 31.27 6.20 -10.52
C TYR A 128 31.80 6.88 -11.79
N THR A 129 31.73 8.21 -11.86
CA THR A 129 32.30 8.98 -12.97
C THR A 129 33.83 9.05 -12.86
N SER A 130 34.37 9.13 -11.64
CA SER A 130 35.82 9.13 -11.37
C SER A 130 36.47 7.76 -11.61
N THR A 131 35.69 6.68 -11.51
CA THR A 131 36.17 5.29 -11.72
C THR A 131 35.96 4.78 -13.15
N LEU A 132 35.62 5.64 -14.11
CA LEU A 132 35.45 5.24 -15.51
C LEU A 132 36.78 4.73 -16.07
N THR A 133 36.72 3.63 -16.84
CA THR A 133 37.93 3.08 -17.47
C THR A 133 38.41 3.98 -18.61
N PRO A 134 39.72 3.98 -18.94
CA PRO A 134 40.23 4.72 -20.09
C PRO A 134 39.52 4.36 -21.42
N GLU A 135 39.06 3.12 -21.55
CA GLU A 135 38.28 2.64 -22.69
C GLU A 135 36.89 3.28 -22.75
N GLU A 136 36.18 3.32 -21.62
CA GLU A 136 34.88 4.00 -21.51
C GLU A 136 35.03 5.49 -21.87
N ILE A 137 36.10 6.14 -21.40
CA ILE A 137 36.40 7.56 -21.68
C ILE A 137 36.65 7.79 -23.18
N ALA A 138 37.38 6.90 -23.84
CA ALA A 138 37.66 6.99 -25.28
C ALA A 138 36.41 6.83 -26.15
N ASN A 139 35.37 6.17 -25.64
CA ASN A 139 34.10 5.97 -26.35
C ASN A 139 33.08 7.10 -26.12
N ILE A 140 33.24 7.94 -25.08
CA ILE A 140 32.34 9.09 -24.83
C ILE A 140 32.19 10.05 -26.03
N PRO A 141 33.26 10.40 -26.78
CA PRO A 141 33.11 11.24 -27.97
C PRO A 141 32.31 10.59 -29.09
N LYS A 142 32.31 9.25 -29.17
CA LYS A 142 31.55 8.48 -30.16
C LYS A 142 30.09 8.34 -29.72
N ASP A 143 29.86 8.05 -28.45
CA ASP A 143 28.55 8.04 -27.83
C ASP A 143 28.50 8.90 -26.54
N PRO A 144 28.04 10.16 -26.66
CA PRO A 144 27.79 11.06 -25.53
C PRO A 144 26.93 10.49 -24.41
N ARG A 145 26.14 9.44 -24.67
CA ARG A 145 25.18 8.86 -23.72
C ARG A 145 25.86 8.00 -22.66
N LEU A 146 27.08 7.54 -22.91
CA LEU A 146 27.89 6.81 -21.92
C LEU A 146 28.11 7.64 -20.64
N LEU A 147 28.10 8.98 -20.74
CA LEU A 147 28.11 9.89 -19.58
C LEU A 147 26.91 9.68 -18.65
N PHE A 148 25.76 9.28 -19.19
CA PHE A 148 24.54 9.05 -18.42
C PHE A 148 24.37 7.61 -17.95
N LYS A 149 25.12 6.67 -18.53
CA LYS A 149 24.97 5.22 -18.27
C LYS A 149 25.04 4.90 -16.78
N LYS A 150 26.07 5.36 -16.07
CA LYS A 150 26.22 5.10 -14.62
C LYS A 150 25.09 5.73 -13.80
N THR A 151 24.60 6.91 -14.23
CA THR A 151 23.44 7.55 -13.59
C THR A 151 22.17 6.73 -13.79
N LEU A 152 21.93 6.21 -15.01
CA LEU A 152 20.80 5.32 -15.28
C LEU A 152 20.88 4.04 -14.44
N MET A 153 22.07 3.46 -14.29
CA MET A 153 22.27 2.27 -13.43
C MET A 153 21.86 2.54 -11.97
N ILE A 154 22.27 3.68 -11.40
CA ILE A 154 21.83 4.10 -10.05
C ILE A 154 20.30 4.20 -9.99
N VAL A 155 19.70 4.87 -10.97
CA VAL A 155 18.25 5.04 -11.03
C VAL A 155 17.52 3.70 -11.14
N CYS A 156 17.97 2.79 -12.00
CA CYS A 156 17.39 1.45 -12.12
C CYS A 156 17.51 0.69 -10.79
N ALA A 157 18.63 0.84 -10.08
CA ALA A 157 18.84 0.17 -8.81
C ALA A 157 17.94 0.72 -7.67
N GLU A 158 17.66 2.03 -7.67
CA GLU A 158 16.66 2.64 -6.79
C GLU A 158 15.25 2.09 -7.07
N TRP A 159 14.88 1.97 -8.36
CA TRP A 159 13.61 1.34 -8.75
C TRP A 159 13.53 -0.13 -8.32
N HIS A 160 14.62 -0.89 -8.44
CA HIS A 160 14.66 -2.26 -7.92
C HIS A 160 14.45 -2.32 -6.41
N THR A 161 15.05 -1.38 -5.67
CA THR A 161 14.89 -1.29 -4.21
C THR A 161 13.44 -0.98 -3.85
N LEU A 162 12.81 -0.03 -4.55
CA LEU A 162 11.39 0.29 -4.38
C LEU A 162 10.49 -0.91 -4.68
N VAL A 163 10.70 -1.61 -5.79
CA VAL A 163 9.88 -2.78 -6.17
C VAL A 163 9.98 -3.87 -5.11
N LYS A 164 11.20 -4.19 -4.65
CA LYS A 164 11.39 -5.15 -3.56
C LYS A 164 10.66 -4.70 -2.29
N TYR A 165 10.79 -3.43 -1.92
CA TYR A 165 10.13 -2.87 -0.75
C TYR A 165 8.60 -2.95 -0.85
N ALA A 166 8.03 -2.56 -1.99
CA ALA A 166 6.61 -2.63 -2.24
C ALA A 166 6.09 -4.09 -2.22
N THR A 167 6.83 -5.04 -2.79
CA THR A 167 6.50 -6.47 -2.70
C THR A 167 6.44 -6.93 -1.25
N THR A 168 7.44 -6.59 -0.44
CA THR A 168 7.45 -6.94 0.99
C THR A 168 6.27 -6.35 1.73
N ARG A 169 5.93 -5.07 1.48
CA ARG A 169 4.78 -4.42 2.12
C ARG A 169 3.44 -5.02 1.69
N LEU A 170 3.24 -5.37 0.42
CA LEU A 170 2.03 -6.06 0.00
C LEU A 170 1.90 -7.45 0.63
N THR A 171 3.01 -8.21 0.71
CA THR A 171 3.01 -9.51 1.40
C THR A 171 2.68 -9.35 2.89
N GLN A 172 3.18 -8.31 3.56
CA GLN A 172 2.80 -8.03 4.95
C GLN A 172 1.31 -7.72 5.09
N LEU A 173 0.73 -6.93 4.17
CA LEU A 173 -0.71 -6.64 4.21
C LEU A 173 -1.55 -7.90 4.00
N GLU A 174 -1.16 -8.78 3.09
CA GLU A 174 -1.82 -10.09 2.92
C GLU A 174 -1.77 -10.90 4.21
N TRP A 175 -0.60 -10.96 4.86
CA TRP A 175 -0.44 -11.66 6.14
C TRP A 175 -1.28 -11.05 7.26
N GLU A 176 -1.42 -9.72 7.34
CA GLU A 176 -2.33 -9.04 8.27
C GLU A 176 -3.79 -9.45 8.04
N ILE A 177 -4.22 -9.58 6.78
CA ILE A 177 -5.61 -9.93 6.42
C ILE A 177 -5.92 -11.39 6.75
N GLU A 178 -4.95 -12.29 6.54
CA GLU A 178 -5.11 -13.71 6.82
C GLU A 178 -5.18 -14.03 8.32
N ASN A 179 -4.58 -13.21 9.18
CA ASN A 179 -4.43 -13.47 10.60
C ASN A 179 -5.26 -12.49 11.46
N PRO A 180 -6.40 -12.93 12.02
CA PRO A 180 -7.28 -12.07 12.81
C PRO A 180 -6.63 -11.43 14.04
N GLU A 181 -5.65 -12.10 14.66
CA GLU A 181 -4.93 -11.58 15.84
C GLU A 181 -4.05 -10.37 15.48
N LEU A 182 -3.30 -10.48 14.38
CA LEU A 182 -2.46 -9.38 13.87
C LEU A 182 -3.32 -8.21 13.38
N LEU A 183 -4.44 -8.52 12.73
CA LEU A 183 -5.41 -7.52 12.30
C LEU A 183 -5.93 -6.71 13.51
N GLY A 184 -6.24 -7.38 14.62
CA GLY A 184 -6.68 -6.73 15.85
C GLY A 184 -5.64 -5.79 16.45
N ASN A 185 -4.39 -6.24 16.55
CA ASN A 185 -3.28 -5.43 17.08
C ASN A 185 -2.96 -4.20 16.20
N ASN A 186 -3.18 -4.31 14.88
CA ASN A 186 -2.78 -3.27 13.93
C ASN A 186 -3.89 -2.23 13.63
N GLY A 187 -4.91 -2.15 14.48
CA GLY A 187 -6.01 -1.18 14.35
C GLY A 187 -7.17 -1.67 13.49
N GLY A 188 -7.22 -2.96 13.18
CA GLY A 188 -8.32 -3.62 12.48
C GLY A 188 -8.30 -3.46 10.96
N LEU A 189 -9.30 -4.08 10.32
CA LEU A 189 -9.44 -4.14 8.87
C LEU A 189 -9.42 -2.77 8.19
N GLN A 190 -10.00 -1.75 8.83
CA GLN A 190 -10.08 -0.41 8.28
C GLN A 190 -8.70 0.24 8.11
N VAL A 191 -7.78 0.01 9.04
CA VAL A 191 -6.41 0.55 8.94
C VAL A 191 -5.65 -0.17 7.83
N THR A 192 -5.72 -1.50 7.76
CA THR A 192 -5.09 -2.29 6.69
C THR A 192 -5.61 -1.90 5.29
N ILE A 193 -6.90 -1.55 5.16
CA ILE A 193 -7.47 -1.00 3.90
C ILE A 193 -6.85 0.34 3.54
N GLN A 194 -6.69 1.25 4.51
CA GLN A 194 -6.04 2.55 4.25
C GLN A 194 -4.58 2.36 3.80
N LYS A 195 -3.86 1.44 4.44
CA LYS A 195 -2.50 1.03 4.05
C LYS A 195 -2.48 0.49 2.61
N LEU A 196 -3.42 -0.36 2.22
CA LEU A 196 -3.51 -0.90 0.86
C LEU A 196 -3.86 0.18 -0.18
N HIS A 197 -4.77 1.09 0.15
CA HIS A 197 -5.14 2.20 -0.72
C HIS A 197 -3.98 3.15 -1.00
N SER A 198 -3.04 3.34 -0.07
CA SER A 198 -1.85 4.15 -0.31
C SER A 198 -0.99 3.56 -1.44
N TRP A 199 -0.72 2.25 -1.41
CA TRP A 199 0.04 1.54 -2.43
C TRP A 199 -0.70 1.45 -3.77
N ARG A 200 -2.00 1.13 -3.74
CA ARG A 200 -2.85 1.09 -4.95
C ARG A 200 -2.85 2.42 -5.71
N ARG A 201 -2.80 3.56 -5.02
CA ARG A 201 -2.69 4.89 -5.63
C ARG A 201 -1.29 5.18 -6.18
N ARG A 202 -0.24 4.59 -5.61
CA ARG A 202 1.16 4.83 -5.97
C ARG A 202 1.60 4.00 -7.19
N PHE A 203 1.15 2.75 -7.32
CA PHE A 203 1.60 1.87 -8.42
C PHE A 203 1.37 2.44 -9.83
N PRO A 204 0.20 3.02 -10.16
CA PRO A 204 0.00 3.62 -11.48
C PRO A 204 0.97 4.78 -11.74
N ILE A 205 1.24 5.61 -10.72
CA ILE A 205 2.20 6.71 -10.82
C ILE A 205 3.60 6.17 -11.11
N PHE A 206 4.01 5.12 -10.40
CA PHE A 206 5.31 4.49 -10.62
C PHE A 206 5.42 3.86 -12.02
N GLY A 207 4.36 3.20 -12.48
CA GLY A 207 4.26 2.67 -13.84
C GLY A 207 4.45 3.76 -14.88
N THR A 208 3.72 4.89 -14.76
CA THR A 208 3.89 6.02 -15.69
C THR A 208 5.30 6.59 -15.67
N LEU A 209 5.92 6.74 -14.50
CA LEU A 209 7.30 7.26 -14.39
C LEU A 209 8.33 6.32 -15.04
N LEU A 210 8.18 5.00 -14.87
CA LEU A 210 9.03 4.00 -15.54
C LEU A 210 8.79 3.95 -17.04
N SER A 211 7.53 3.97 -17.50
CA SER A 211 7.21 4.02 -18.93
C SER A 211 7.78 5.29 -19.59
N GLU A 212 7.66 6.44 -18.93
CA GLU A 212 8.28 7.69 -19.39
C GLU A 212 9.82 7.63 -19.44
N MET A 213 10.44 6.85 -18.55
CA MET A 213 11.89 6.64 -18.57
C MET A 213 12.27 5.73 -19.73
N LEU A 214 11.58 4.58 -19.87
CA LEU A 214 11.80 3.62 -20.94
C LEU A 214 11.61 4.27 -22.31
N GLU A 215 10.54 5.02 -22.54
CA GLU A 215 10.30 5.71 -23.82
C GLU A 215 11.46 6.67 -24.17
N LYS A 216 12.03 7.36 -23.18
CA LYS A 216 13.15 8.29 -23.41
C LYS A 216 14.49 7.59 -23.63
N VAL A 217 14.65 6.38 -23.08
CA VAL A 217 15.83 5.53 -23.33
C VAL A 217 15.70 4.92 -24.73
N VAL A 218 14.55 4.31 -25.05
CA VAL A 218 14.26 3.59 -26.31
C VAL A 218 14.11 4.50 -27.52
N ARG A 219 13.38 5.63 -27.48
CA ARG A 219 13.26 6.56 -28.63
C ARG A 219 14.61 7.13 -29.09
N ARG A 220 15.65 7.00 -28.29
CA ARG A 220 17.01 7.39 -28.67
C ARG A 220 17.80 6.25 -29.31
N GLU A 221 17.37 5.01 -29.20
CA GLU A 221 18.05 3.82 -29.76
C GLU A 221 17.98 3.73 -31.29
N ASP A 222 17.04 4.41 -31.95
CA ASP A 222 16.96 4.48 -33.44
C ASP A 222 18.22 5.05 -34.13
N PHE A 223 19.24 5.47 -33.36
CA PHE A 223 20.54 5.92 -33.85
C PHE A 223 21.72 4.97 -33.56
N MET A 224 21.49 3.78 -32.96
CA MET A 224 22.56 2.87 -32.53
C MET A 224 22.64 1.60 -33.38
N SER A 225 23.47 1.63 -34.42
CA SER A 225 23.88 0.46 -35.21
C SER A 225 25.21 -0.15 -34.72
N SER A 226 25.46 -0.19 -33.41
CA SER A 226 26.68 -0.83 -32.87
C SER A 226 26.47 -1.43 -31.48
N ARG A 227 26.20 -2.74 -31.46
CA ARG A 227 26.97 -3.81 -30.80
C ARG A 227 27.52 -3.64 -29.37
N GLU A 228 27.04 -2.68 -28.57
CA GLU A 228 27.31 -2.64 -27.12
C GLU A 228 26.11 -3.16 -26.33
N ASN A 229 26.21 -4.42 -25.87
CA ASN A 229 25.16 -5.17 -25.15
C ASN A 229 24.58 -4.45 -23.91
N HIS A 230 25.35 -3.57 -23.28
CA HIS A 230 25.02 -3.01 -21.97
C HIS A 230 23.84 -2.02 -21.94
N VAL A 231 23.56 -1.30 -23.04
CA VAL A 231 22.39 -0.39 -23.08
C VAL A 231 21.11 -1.19 -23.26
N HIS A 232 21.16 -2.23 -24.10
CA HIS A 232 20.10 -3.19 -24.26
C HIS A 232 19.79 -3.95 -22.95
N ASP A 233 20.81 -4.25 -22.15
CA ASP A 233 20.61 -4.84 -20.82
C ASP A 233 19.84 -3.88 -19.88
N LEU A 234 20.18 -2.58 -19.89
CA LEU A 234 19.45 -1.57 -19.12
C LEU A 234 18.00 -1.39 -19.60
N GLN A 235 17.76 -1.44 -20.91
CA GLN A 235 16.41 -1.42 -21.46
C GLN A 235 15.61 -2.62 -20.96
N ARG A 236 16.17 -3.82 -21.08
CA ARG A 236 15.55 -5.07 -20.64
C ARG A 236 15.25 -5.07 -19.15
N ASP A 237 16.17 -4.57 -18.33
CA ASP A 237 15.96 -4.41 -16.89
C ASP A 237 14.78 -3.47 -16.60
N ASN A 238 14.66 -2.37 -17.34
CA ASN A 238 13.55 -1.43 -17.21
C ASN A 238 12.21 -2.01 -17.65
N GLU A 239 12.18 -2.82 -18.72
CA GLU A 239 10.98 -3.55 -19.14
C GLU A 239 10.53 -4.55 -18.07
N ILE A 240 11.48 -5.29 -17.47
CA ILE A 240 11.21 -6.19 -16.36
C ILE A 240 10.67 -5.42 -15.15
N LEU A 241 11.27 -4.27 -14.81
CA LEU A 241 10.79 -3.42 -13.72
C LEU A 241 9.37 -2.92 -13.96
N LEU A 242 9.05 -2.49 -15.18
CA LEU A 242 7.72 -2.03 -15.55
C LEU A 242 6.69 -3.16 -15.40
N SER A 243 7.00 -4.35 -15.91
CA SER A 243 6.15 -5.54 -15.75
C SER A 243 5.92 -5.86 -14.27
N ARG A 244 6.96 -5.82 -13.43
CA ARG A 244 6.82 -6.06 -11.99
C ARG A 244 5.92 -5.05 -11.29
N ILE A 245 5.97 -3.78 -11.67
CA ILE A 245 5.06 -2.77 -11.09
C ILE A 245 3.61 -3.02 -11.53
N GLN A 246 3.38 -3.43 -12.77
CA GLN A 246 2.05 -3.81 -13.25
C GLN A 246 1.52 -5.05 -12.51
N ASP A 247 2.37 -6.04 -12.25
CA ASP A 247 2.01 -7.21 -11.45
C ASP A 247 1.66 -6.82 -10.01
N LEU A 248 2.42 -5.89 -9.40
CA LEU A 248 2.11 -5.36 -8.07
C LEU A 248 0.79 -4.59 -8.04
N GLN A 249 0.45 -3.86 -9.12
CA GLN A 249 -0.84 -3.20 -9.25
C GLN A 249 -1.99 -4.23 -9.29
N ILE A 250 -1.88 -5.26 -10.14
CA ILE A 250 -2.87 -6.34 -10.23
C ILE A 250 -3.01 -7.06 -8.89
N ARG A 251 -1.88 -7.35 -8.22
CA ARG A 251 -1.88 -7.98 -6.90
C ARG A 251 -2.61 -7.11 -5.87
N ALA A 252 -2.33 -5.82 -5.81
CA ALA A 252 -3.02 -4.91 -4.91
C ALA A 252 -4.54 -4.84 -5.17
N ASP A 253 -4.97 -4.87 -6.44
CA ASP A 253 -6.39 -4.94 -6.79
C ASP A 253 -7.05 -6.26 -6.35
N ARG A 254 -6.33 -7.39 -6.48
CA ARG A 254 -6.81 -8.69 -5.98
C ARG A 254 -6.95 -8.71 -4.46
N ILE A 255 -5.95 -8.21 -3.73
CA ILE A 255 -6.02 -8.09 -2.27
C ILE A 255 -7.24 -7.24 -1.87
N MET A 256 -7.48 -6.12 -2.56
CA MET A 256 -8.63 -5.25 -2.28
C MET A 256 -9.97 -5.99 -2.47
N SER A 257 -10.09 -6.82 -3.50
CA SER A 257 -11.27 -7.64 -3.73
C SER A 257 -11.52 -8.63 -2.58
N VAL A 258 -10.47 -9.33 -2.15
CA VAL A 258 -10.53 -10.24 -0.99
C VAL A 258 -10.94 -9.50 0.27
N VAL A 259 -10.33 -8.35 0.55
CA VAL A 259 -10.66 -7.54 1.73
C VAL A 259 -12.11 -7.09 1.71
N THR A 260 -12.62 -6.65 0.56
CA THR A 260 -14.03 -6.23 0.42
C THR A 260 -14.98 -7.40 0.68
N ALA A 261 -14.64 -8.61 0.23
CA ALA A 261 -15.42 -9.81 0.54
C ALA A 261 -15.40 -10.16 2.03
N VAL A 262 -14.22 -10.06 2.68
CA VAL A 262 -14.07 -10.27 4.13
C VAL A 262 -14.90 -9.25 4.92
N MET A 263 -14.86 -7.97 4.54
CA MET A 263 -15.68 -6.92 5.15
C MET A 263 -17.18 -7.24 5.06
N SER A 264 -17.67 -7.62 3.87
CA SER A 264 -19.08 -7.96 3.66
C SER A 264 -19.52 -9.13 4.53
N ILE A 265 -18.67 -10.15 4.67
CA ILE A 265 -18.92 -11.29 5.57
C ILE A 265 -18.95 -10.84 7.04
N GLU A 266 -18.03 -9.96 7.45
CA GLU A 266 -17.96 -9.45 8.81
C GLU A 266 -19.16 -8.57 9.18
N GLU A 267 -19.56 -7.65 8.28
CA GLU A 267 -20.77 -6.83 8.42
C GLU A 267 -22.03 -7.70 8.49
N SER A 268 -22.12 -8.74 7.65
CA SER A 268 -23.24 -9.70 7.68
C SER A 268 -23.31 -10.45 9.03
N LYS A 269 -22.17 -10.89 9.56
CA LYS A 269 -22.10 -11.50 10.90
C LYS A 269 -22.51 -10.53 12.01
N LYS A 270 -22.09 -9.26 11.92
CA LYS A 270 -22.45 -8.21 12.88
C LYS A 270 -23.94 -7.91 12.83
N ALA A 271 -24.51 -7.77 11.63
CA ALA A 271 -25.94 -7.59 11.41
C ALA A 271 -26.75 -8.77 11.95
N PHE A 272 -26.28 -10.01 11.77
CA PHE A 272 -26.94 -11.19 12.34
C PHE A 272 -26.94 -11.17 13.88
N LYS A 273 -25.82 -10.80 14.51
CA LYS A 273 -25.74 -10.64 15.97
C LYS A 273 -26.67 -9.54 16.47
N GLN A 274 -26.74 -8.40 15.78
CA GLN A 274 -27.66 -7.31 16.10
C GLN A 274 -29.11 -7.75 15.95
N ASN A 275 -29.45 -8.46 14.88
CA ASN A 275 -30.79 -9.01 14.64
C ASN A 275 -31.20 -9.99 15.75
N ARG A 276 -30.29 -10.86 16.22
CA ARG A 276 -30.55 -11.72 17.38
C ARG A 276 -30.80 -10.92 18.66
N SER A 277 -30.10 -9.80 18.86
CA SER A 277 -30.34 -8.94 20.01
C SER A 277 -31.69 -8.24 19.93
N LEU A 278 -32.06 -7.72 18.76
CA LEU A 278 -33.38 -7.13 18.50
C LEU A 278 -34.48 -8.17 18.70
N ALA A 279 -34.32 -9.38 18.17
CA ALA A 279 -35.29 -10.47 18.35
C ALA A 279 -35.53 -10.79 19.84
N ARG A 280 -34.48 -10.81 20.67
CA ARG A 280 -34.61 -10.99 22.13
C ARG A 280 -35.41 -9.85 22.77
N LEU A 281 -35.15 -8.61 22.37
CA LEU A 281 -35.83 -7.43 22.91
C LEU A 281 -37.32 -7.40 22.49
N THR A 282 -37.61 -7.66 21.23
CA THR A 282 -38.98 -7.77 20.71
C THR A 282 -39.74 -8.88 21.43
N TRP A 283 -39.12 -10.03 21.67
CA TRP A 283 -39.72 -11.11 22.43
C TRP A 283 -40.05 -10.72 23.87
N LEU A 284 -39.15 -10.00 24.54
CA LEU A 284 -39.39 -9.44 25.87
C LEU A 284 -40.58 -8.48 25.84
N ALA A 285 -40.59 -7.52 24.91
CA ALA A 285 -41.64 -6.52 24.78
C ALA A 285 -43.03 -7.15 24.52
N ILE A 286 -43.11 -8.12 23.60
CA ILE A 286 -44.37 -8.84 23.29
C ILE A 286 -44.90 -9.58 24.53
N THR A 287 -44.02 -10.10 25.37
CA THR A 287 -44.42 -10.81 26.59
C THR A 287 -44.90 -9.84 27.68
N PHE A 288 -44.16 -8.75 27.92
CA PHE A 288 -44.43 -7.83 29.04
C PHE A 288 -45.48 -6.76 28.74
N ALA A 289 -45.68 -6.34 27.50
CA ALA A 289 -46.68 -5.33 27.14
C ALA A 289 -48.12 -5.72 27.54
N PRO A 290 -48.64 -6.92 27.19
CA PRO A 290 -49.99 -7.32 27.60
C PRO A 290 -50.10 -7.54 29.11
N LEU A 291 -49.05 -8.09 29.75
CA LEU A 291 -48.99 -8.25 31.20
C LEU A 291 -49.11 -6.90 31.93
N SER A 292 -48.37 -5.89 31.47
CA SER A 292 -48.39 -4.54 32.04
C SER A 292 -49.75 -3.87 31.85
N PHE A 293 -50.40 -4.08 30.70
CA PHE A 293 -51.75 -3.59 30.45
C PHE A 293 -52.77 -4.20 31.41
N ILE A 294 -52.71 -5.53 31.64
CA ILE A 294 -53.58 -6.20 32.62
C ILE A 294 -53.35 -5.63 34.02
N THR A 295 -52.08 -5.53 34.46
CA THR A 295 -51.75 -4.98 35.78
C THR A 295 -52.30 -3.57 35.96
N SER A 296 -52.19 -2.72 34.94
CA SER A 296 -52.76 -1.36 34.96
C SER A 296 -54.29 -1.37 35.01
N LEU A 297 -54.96 -2.19 34.19
CA LEU A 297 -56.41 -2.32 34.15
C LEU A 297 -56.99 -2.73 35.51
N PHE A 298 -56.36 -3.70 36.19
CA PHE A 298 -56.77 -4.12 37.52
C PHE A 298 -56.41 -3.12 38.61
N SER A 299 -55.33 -2.35 38.44
CA SER A 299 -54.94 -1.29 39.38
C SER A 299 -55.92 -0.09 39.40
N MET A 300 -56.70 0.12 38.33
CA MET A 300 -57.70 1.20 38.24
C MET A 300 -59.05 0.85 38.89
N ASN A 301 -59.29 -0.40 39.28
CA ASN A 301 -60.54 -0.80 39.91
C ASN A 301 -60.51 -0.50 41.43
N SER A 302 -61.40 0.36 41.92
CA SER A 302 -61.38 0.93 43.27
C SER A 302 -62.22 0.19 44.32
N GLU A 303 -62.93 -0.88 43.96
CA GLU A 303 -63.74 -1.68 44.91
C GLU A 303 -62.91 -2.78 45.61
N LEU A 304 -62.14 -2.36 46.61
CA LEU A 304 -61.27 -3.22 47.44
C LEU A 304 -62.00 -4.21 48.38
N SER A 305 -63.34 -4.24 48.40
CA SER A 305 -64.14 -5.06 49.34
C SER A 305 -64.32 -6.53 48.93
N THR A 306 -63.92 -6.91 47.70
CA THR A 306 -64.01 -8.30 47.16
C THR A 306 -62.63 -8.93 46.88
N LEU A 307 -61.65 -8.61 47.74
CA LEU A 307 -60.22 -8.85 47.54
C LEU A 307 -59.82 -10.31 47.23
N VAL A 308 -60.55 -11.31 47.76
CA VAL A 308 -60.24 -12.74 47.53
C VAL A 308 -60.73 -13.22 46.17
N THR A 309 -61.89 -12.72 45.71
CA THR A 309 -62.49 -13.11 44.44
C THR A 309 -61.75 -12.47 43.27
N THR A 310 -61.37 -11.20 43.40
CA THR A 310 -60.60 -10.46 42.39
C THR A 310 -59.20 -11.01 42.20
N PHE A 311 -58.54 -11.49 43.26
CA PHE A 311 -57.22 -12.15 43.14
C PHE A 311 -57.30 -13.48 42.36
N ARG A 312 -58.37 -14.26 42.57
CA ARG A 312 -58.63 -15.47 41.76
C ARG A 312 -58.91 -15.13 40.30
N VAL A 313 -59.66 -14.05 40.03
CA VAL A 313 -59.95 -13.60 38.66
C VAL A 313 -58.69 -13.06 37.97
N PHE A 314 -57.81 -12.37 38.69
CA PHE A 314 -56.51 -11.92 38.17
C PHE A 314 -55.67 -13.11 37.67
N PHE A 315 -55.47 -14.14 38.50
CA PHE A 315 -54.76 -15.34 38.08
C PHE A 315 -55.52 -16.11 36.98
N ALA A 316 -56.85 -16.17 37.05
CA ALA A 316 -57.68 -16.86 36.07
C ALA A 316 -57.69 -16.17 34.69
N VAL A 317 -57.36 -14.88 34.58
CA VAL A 317 -57.28 -14.16 33.30
C VAL A 317 -55.84 -14.00 32.83
N ALA A 318 -54.90 -13.71 33.74
CA ALA A 318 -53.50 -13.48 33.40
C ALA A 318 -52.79 -14.76 32.89
N LEU A 319 -53.04 -15.93 33.50
CA LEU A 319 -52.44 -17.20 33.07
C LEU A 319 -52.89 -17.63 31.67
N PRO A 320 -54.19 -17.67 31.34
CA PRO A 320 -54.59 -18.04 29.99
C PRO A 320 -54.20 -16.98 28.97
N LEU A 321 -54.24 -15.68 29.29
CA LEU A 321 -53.80 -14.67 28.34
C LEU A 321 -52.29 -14.76 28.06
N THR A 322 -51.46 -14.98 29.09
CA THR A 322 -50.02 -15.22 28.89
C THR A 322 -49.75 -16.52 28.14
N ALA A 323 -50.50 -17.59 28.43
CA ALA A 323 -50.41 -18.85 27.70
C ALA A 323 -50.81 -18.69 26.22
N VAL A 324 -51.84 -17.89 25.92
CA VAL A 324 -52.28 -17.59 24.54
C VAL A 324 -51.23 -16.74 23.82
N VAL A 325 -50.65 -15.72 24.46
CA VAL A 325 -49.57 -14.93 23.87
C VAL A 325 -48.32 -15.79 23.62
N LEU A 326 -47.97 -16.68 24.55
CA LEU A 326 -46.85 -17.62 24.37
C LEU A 326 -47.13 -18.65 23.28
N LEU A 327 -48.37 -19.15 23.16
CA LEU A 327 -48.76 -20.06 22.09
C LEU A 327 -48.76 -19.35 20.74
N LEU A 328 -49.34 -18.16 20.62
CA LEU A 328 -49.34 -17.37 19.39
C LEU A 328 -47.92 -17.04 18.93
N THR A 329 -47.05 -16.62 19.85
CA THR A 329 -45.64 -16.37 19.51
C THR A 329 -44.90 -17.63 19.09
N ARG A 330 -45.15 -18.77 19.74
CA ARG A 330 -44.56 -20.05 19.33
C ARG A 330 -45.06 -20.50 17.96
N PHE A 331 -46.35 -20.40 17.69
CA PHE A 331 -46.94 -20.74 16.39
C PHE A 331 -46.42 -19.83 15.26
N VAL A 332 -46.29 -18.52 15.51
CA VAL A 332 -45.72 -17.57 14.54
C VAL A 332 -44.25 -17.88 14.28
N ASN A 333 -43.45 -18.18 15.30
CA ASN A 333 -42.04 -18.56 15.12
C ASN A 333 -41.87 -19.87 14.36
N VAL A 334 -42.63 -20.91 14.68
CA VAL A 334 -42.58 -22.19 13.95
C VAL A 334 -43.01 -22.01 12.50
N GLY A 335 -44.08 -21.25 12.24
CA GLY A 335 -44.54 -20.94 10.88
C GLY A 335 -43.51 -20.14 10.07
N LEU A 336 -42.85 -19.16 10.69
CA LEU A 336 -41.77 -18.40 10.05
C LEU A 336 -40.54 -19.26 9.74
N GLU A 337 -40.16 -20.18 10.64
CA GLU A 337 -39.03 -21.10 10.41
C GLU A 337 -39.29 -22.07 9.24
N VAL A 338 -40.51 -22.63 9.15
CA VAL A 338 -40.88 -23.51 8.04
C VAL A 338 -40.84 -22.76 6.71
N ARG A 339 -41.42 -21.55 6.66
CA ARG A 339 -41.46 -20.74 5.44
C ARG A 339 -40.08 -20.23 5.01
N TRP A 340 -39.19 -19.94 5.98
CA TRP A 340 -37.78 -19.61 5.68
C TRP A 340 -37.02 -20.80 5.09
N LYS A 341 -37.23 -22.02 5.61
CA LYS A 341 -36.60 -23.24 5.07
C LYS A 341 -37.05 -23.53 3.63
N GLU A 342 -38.32 -23.26 3.31
CA GLU A 342 -38.83 -23.39 1.94
C GLU A 342 -38.20 -22.37 0.98
N LEU A 343 -38.12 -21.09 1.39
CA LEU A 343 -37.53 -20.02 0.56
C LEU A 343 -36.02 -20.18 0.30
N VAL A 344 -35.28 -20.73 1.27
CA VAL A 344 -33.84 -21.03 1.11
C VAL A 344 -33.64 -22.23 0.19
N ARG A 345 -34.55 -23.21 0.22
CA ARG A 345 -34.49 -24.39 -0.65
C ARG A 345 -34.74 -24.03 -2.13
N ASP A 346 -35.67 -23.12 -2.41
CA ASP A 346 -35.95 -22.64 -3.78
C ASP A 346 -34.80 -21.80 -4.38
N LYS A 347 -34.08 -21.03 -3.55
CA LYS A 347 -32.92 -20.25 -4.03
C LYS A 347 -31.65 -21.07 -4.24
N GLY A 348 -31.58 -22.29 -3.70
CA GLY A 348 -30.42 -23.19 -3.85
C GLY A 348 -30.49 -24.12 -5.07
N SER A 349 -31.62 -24.14 -5.80
CA SER A 349 -31.83 -25.02 -6.97
C SER A 349 -31.94 -24.26 -8.30
N SER A 350 -31.51 -22.99 -8.34
CA SER A 350 -31.52 -22.14 -9.55
C SER A 350 -30.10 -21.81 -10.00
#